data_AF-A0A6J4XCD7-F1
#
_entry.id   AF-A0A6J4XCD7-F1
#
_cell.length_a   1.000
_cell.length_b   1.000
_cell.length_c   1.000
_cell.angle_alpha   90.00
_cell.angle_beta   90.00
_cell.angle_gamma   90.00
#
_symmetry.space_group_name_H-M   'P 1'
#
loop_
_entity.id
_entity.type
_entity.pdbx_description
1 polymer ?
#
loop_
_entity_poly.entity_id
_entity_poly.type
_entity_poly.pdbx_seq_one_letter_code
_entity_poly.pdbx_strand_id
1 'polypeptide(L)'
;MVTCFRIDTSIFCARSQIRLWRKDLYLLELVRYIHLNPLRAGIVGELKGLDTYPYCGHYALMGKTEPGFQDVDYILNLFGGKVLE
;
A
#
# COMPACT_ATOMS: atom_id res chain seq x y z
N MET A 1 -4.51 -19.65 5.20
CA MET A 1 -5.11 -19.77 6.55
C MET A 1 -4.01 -19.46 7.56
N VAL A 2 -3.89 -18.20 7.98
CA VAL A 2 -3.06 -17.82 9.12
C VAL A 2 -4.04 -17.42 10.21
N THR A 3 -4.29 -18.36 11.10
CA THR A 3 -5.10 -18.20 12.30
C THR A 3 -4.39 -17.26 13.27
N CYS A 4 -4.89 -16.05 13.44
CA CYS A 4 -4.54 -15.19 14.57
C CYS A 4 -5.55 -15.47 15.69
N PHE A 5 -5.14 -16.24 16.69
CA PHE A 5 -5.84 -16.37 17.97
C PHE A 5 -4.86 -15.96 19.07
N ARG A 6 -5.00 -14.75 19.61
CA ARG A 6 -5.46 -14.49 20.98
C ARG A 6 -5.37 -12.98 21.27
N ILE A 7 -6.45 -12.50 21.86
CA ILE A 7 -6.65 -11.16 22.40
C ILE A 7 -5.78 -11.04 23.64
N ASP A 8 -4.95 -10.01 23.73
CA ASP A 8 -4.65 -9.24 24.95
C ASP A 8 -3.88 -7.97 24.56
N THR A 9 -4.60 -6.84 24.58
CA THR A 9 -4.13 -5.46 24.68
C THR A 9 -2.79 -5.10 24.00
N SER A 10 -2.82 -4.84 22.68
CA SER A 10 -1.95 -3.89 21.92
C SER A 10 -2.07 -4.21 20.41
N ILE A 11 -2.99 -3.56 19.69
CA ILE A 11 -3.31 -3.88 18.28
C ILE A 11 -2.29 -3.26 17.29
N PHE A 12 -1.01 -3.19 17.64
CA PHE A 12 -0.03 -2.61 16.72
C PHE A 12 1.37 -3.21 16.91
N CYS A 13 1.65 -4.31 16.20
CA CYS A 13 3.02 -4.78 16.02
C CYS A 13 3.19 -5.43 14.64
N ALA A 14 3.40 -4.56 13.64
CA ALA A 14 4.30 -4.87 12.54
C ALA A 14 5.14 -3.61 12.24
N ARG A 15 6.02 -3.31 13.21
CA ARG A 15 7.31 -2.62 13.06
C ARG A 15 7.28 -1.10 12.79
N SER A 16 7.34 -0.35 13.88
CA SER A 16 7.84 1.04 14.02
C SER A 16 9.35 1.20 13.67
N GLN A 17 9.83 0.52 12.63
CA GLN A 17 11.21 0.60 12.13
C GLN A 17 11.26 0.45 10.60
N ILE A 18 10.81 1.47 9.88
CA ILE A 18 11.22 1.72 8.49
C ILE A 18 12.46 2.61 8.59
N ARG A 19 13.62 1.99 8.83
CA ARG A 19 14.91 2.62 9.12
C ARG A 19 15.54 3.25 7.85
N LEU A 20 15.04 4.43 7.48
CA LEU A 20 15.67 5.62 6.88
C LEU A 20 16.68 5.61 5.70
N TRP A 21 17.25 4.52 5.17
CA TRP A 21 18.43 4.65 4.27
C TRP A 21 18.39 4.10 2.83
N ARG A 22 17.22 3.68 2.32
CA ARG A 22 17.02 3.38 0.88
C ARG A 22 15.62 3.80 0.43
N LYS A 23 15.23 5.01 0.84
CA LYS A 23 13.82 5.41 0.98
C LYS A 23 13.01 5.30 -0.30
N ASP A 24 13.50 5.80 -1.42
CA ASP A 24 12.61 5.96 -2.59
C ASP A 24 12.34 4.64 -3.32
N LEU A 25 13.37 3.82 -3.55
CA LEU A 25 13.20 2.49 -4.14
C LEU A 25 12.37 1.57 -3.24
N TYR A 26 12.67 1.55 -1.94
CA TYR A 26 11.96 0.70 -0.98
C TYR A 26 10.50 1.18 -0.78
N LEU A 27 10.27 2.49 -0.86
CA LEU A 27 8.93 3.07 -0.77
C LEU A 27 8.09 2.66 -1.99
N LEU A 28 8.64 2.70 -3.20
CA LEU A 28 7.93 2.26 -4.41
C LEU A 28 7.57 0.77 -4.35
N GLU A 29 8.50 -0.08 -3.90
CA GLU A 29 8.24 -1.51 -3.69
C GLU A 29 7.13 -1.73 -2.65
N LEU A 30 7.15 -0.98 -1.55
CA LEU A 30 6.16 -1.07 -0.49
C LEU A 30 4.77 -0.62 -0.95
N VAL A 31 4.68 0.51 -1.65
CA VAL A 31 3.43 1.04 -2.21
C VAL A 31 2.81 0.01 -3.15
N ARG A 32 3.60 -0.52 -4.09
CA ARG A 32 3.14 -1.59 -4.99
C ARG A 32 2.66 -2.81 -4.21
N TYR A 33 3.37 -3.21 -3.16
CA TYR A 33 2.99 -4.34 -2.33
C TYR A 33 1.65 -4.12 -1.64
N ILE A 34 1.42 -2.96 -1.01
CA ILE A 34 0.17 -2.62 -0.32
C ILE A 34 -1.02 -2.69 -1.28
N HIS A 35 -0.89 -2.10 -2.48
CA HIS A 35 -1.95 -2.12 -3.50
C HIS A 35 -2.23 -3.53 -4.02
N LEU A 36 -1.21 -4.37 -4.19
CA LEU A 36 -1.36 -5.72 -4.73
C LEU A 36 -1.70 -6.78 -3.67
N ASN A 37 -1.53 -6.47 -2.38
CA ASN A 37 -1.73 -7.42 -1.31
C ASN A 37 -3.16 -8.01 -1.26
N PRO A 38 -4.25 -7.24 -1.49
CA PRO A 38 -5.60 -7.81 -1.49
C PRO A 38 -5.81 -8.86 -2.59
N LEU A 39 -5.18 -8.67 -3.74
CA LEU A 39 -5.19 -9.64 -4.85
C LEU A 39 -4.40 -10.89 -4.46
N ARG A 40 -3.19 -10.71 -3.90
CA ARG A 40 -2.33 -11.83 -3.46
C ARG A 40 -2.93 -12.62 -2.30
N ALA A 41 -3.67 -11.96 -1.42
CA ALA A 41 -4.37 -12.57 -0.30
C ALA A 41 -5.67 -13.28 -0.72
N GLY A 42 -6.08 -13.17 -1.99
CA GLY A 42 -7.33 -13.74 -2.51
C GLY A 42 -8.59 -13.05 -1.98
N ILE A 43 -8.46 -11.84 -1.41
CA ILE A 43 -9.61 -11.03 -0.96
C ILE A 43 -10.35 -10.46 -2.17
N VAL A 44 -9.59 -10.12 -3.22
CA VAL A 44 -10.12 -9.64 -4.49
C VAL A 44 -9.75 -10.65 -5.57
N GLY A 45 -10.72 -11.03 -6.41
CA GLY A 45 -10.52 -12.03 -7.47
C GLY A 45 -9.80 -11.51 -8.72
N GLU A 46 -9.85 -10.20 -8.99
CA GLU A 46 -9.29 -9.59 -10.20
C GLU A 46 -8.73 -8.20 -9.92
N LEU A 47 -7.80 -7.73 -10.77
CA LEU A 47 -7.23 -6.38 -10.69
C LEU A 47 -8.32 -5.29 -10.62
N LYS A 48 -9.42 -5.44 -11.36
CA LYS A 48 -10.54 -4.50 -11.34
C LYS A 48 -11.18 -4.33 -9.95
N GLY A 49 -11.13 -5.36 -9.10
CA GLY A 49 -11.69 -5.24 -7.76
C GLY A 49 -10.80 -4.44 -6.79
N LEU A 50 -9.54 -4.15 -7.15
CA LEU A 50 -8.71 -3.22 -6.38
C LEU A 50 -9.24 -1.78 -6.47
N ASP A 51 -9.94 -1.46 -7.56
CA ASP A 51 -10.57 -0.15 -7.78
C ASP A 51 -11.71 0.14 -6.81
N THR A 52 -12.23 -0.88 -6.12
CA THR A 52 -13.32 -0.73 -5.16
C THR A 52 -12.90 -1.14 -3.76
N TYR A 53 -11.68 -1.64 -3.56
CA TYR A 53 -11.21 -2.12 -2.27
C TYR A 53 -10.68 -0.97 -1.38
N PRO A 54 -11.40 -0.60 -0.30
CA PRO A 54 -11.15 0.64 0.44
C PRO A 54 -9.81 0.67 1.19
N TYR A 55 -9.25 -0.49 1.54
CA TYR A 55 -8.09 -0.56 2.44
C TYR A 55 -6.73 -0.55 1.75
N CYS A 56 -6.70 -0.55 0.42
CA CYS A 56 -5.44 -0.53 -0.32
C CYS A 56 -5.09 0.82 -0.93
N GLY A 57 -6.01 1.80 -0.99
CA GLY A 57 -5.76 3.11 -1.60
C GLY A 57 -5.53 3.10 -3.12
N HIS A 58 -5.75 1.96 -3.79
CA HIS A 58 -5.52 1.83 -5.24
C HIS A 58 -6.42 2.75 -6.06
N TYR A 59 -7.69 2.85 -5.67
CA TYR A 59 -8.67 3.72 -6.31
C TYR A 59 -8.34 5.22 -6.20
N ALA A 60 -7.61 5.65 -5.15
CA ALA A 60 -7.16 7.03 -5.00
C ALA A 60 -6.04 7.35 -6.00
N LEU A 61 -5.11 6.41 -6.23
CA LEU A 61 -4.11 6.53 -7.31
C LEU A 61 -4.75 6.53 -8.70
N MET A 62 -5.85 5.80 -8.87
CA MET A 62 -6.61 5.77 -10.13
C MET A 62 -7.50 7.01 -10.34
N GLY A 63 -7.48 7.99 -9.41
CA GLY A 63 -8.29 9.21 -9.50
C GLY A 63 -9.81 8.97 -9.36
N LYS A 64 -10.21 7.82 -8.80
CA LYS A 64 -11.63 7.44 -8.68
C LYS A 64 -12.30 8.02 -7.44
N THR A 65 -11.54 8.58 -6.51
CA THR A 65 -12.06 9.32 -5.36
C THR A 65 -11.03 10.29 -4.79
N GLU A 66 -11.45 11.13 -3.85
CA GLU A 66 -10.57 12.06 -3.17
C GLU A 66 -9.49 11.35 -2.35
N PRO A 67 -8.23 11.82 -2.37
CA PRO A 67 -7.09 11.14 -1.73
C PRO A 67 -7.22 10.92 -0.22
N GLY A 68 -8.13 11.64 0.45
CA GLY A 68 -8.35 11.55 1.89
C GLY A 68 -7.09 11.88 2.68
N PHE A 69 -6.38 10.85 3.15
CA PHE A 69 -5.12 10.97 3.90
C PHE A 69 -3.87 10.62 3.08
N GLN A 70 -4.03 10.10 1.87
CA GLN A 70 -2.92 9.66 1.02
C GLN A 70 -2.45 10.82 0.12
N ASP A 71 -1.15 11.12 0.13
CA ASP A 71 -0.56 12.09 -0.81
C ASP A 71 -0.34 11.42 -2.18
N VAL A 72 -1.36 11.47 -3.03
CA VAL A 72 -1.34 10.84 -4.36
C VAL A 72 -0.31 11.51 -5.26
N ASP A 73 -0.18 12.83 -5.20
CA ASP A 73 0.75 13.58 -6.06
C ASP A 73 2.21 13.25 -5.73
N TYR A 74 2.57 13.18 -4.44
CA TYR A 74 3.90 12.75 -4.02
C TYR A 74 4.21 11.35 -4.51
N ILE A 75 3.28 10.40 -4.32
CA ILE A 75 3.47 9.01 -4.75
C ILE A 75 3.58 8.90 -6.28
N LEU A 76 2.73 9.58 -7.05
CA LEU A 76 2.79 9.58 -8.50
C LEU A 76 4.08 10.23 -9.03
N ASN A 77 4.57 11.29 -8.38
CA ASN A 77 5.86 11.90 -8.71
C ASN A 77 7.04 10.94 -8.48
N LEU A 78 6.98 10.08 -7.46
CA LEU A 78 7.99 9.03 -7.26
C LEU A 78 7.97 7.97 -8.37
N PHE A 79 6.82 7.69 -8.99
CA PHE A 79 6.73 6.81 -10.16
C PHE A 79 7.14 7.49 -11.48
N GLY A 80 6.96 8.81 -11.59
CA GLY A 80 7.28 9.61 -12.78
C GLY A 80 8.73 10.13 -12.85
N GLY A 81 9.46 10.09 -11.75
CA GLY A 81 10.87 10.50 -11.70
C GLY A 81 11.75 9.59 -12.56
N LYS A 82 12.51 10.17 -13.49
CA LYS A 82 13.63 9.47 -14.13
C LYS A 82 14.47 8.83 -13.04
N VAL A 83 14.69 7.52 -13.14
CA VAL A 83 15.77 6.84 -12.45
C VAL A 83 17.04 7.60 -12.84
N LEU A 84 17.53 8.46 -11.95
CA LEU A 84 18.86 9.05 -12.10
C LEU A 84 19.83 7.90 -11.80
N GLU A 85 20.34 7.30 -12.87
CA GLU A 85 21.52 6.43 -12.84
C GLU A 85 22.76 7.18 -12.38
#